data_AF-A0A1G1XKV2-F1
#
_entry.id   AF-A0A1G1XKV2-F1
#
_cell.length_a   1.000
_cell.length_b   1.000
_cell.length_c   1.000
_cell.angle_alpha   90.00
_cell.angle_beta   90.00
_cell.angle_gamma   90.00
#
_symmetry.space_group_name_H-M   'P 1'
#
loop_
_entity.id
_entity.type
_entity.pdbx_description
1 polymer ?
#
loop_
_entity_poly.entity_id
_entity_poly.type
_entity_poly.pdbx_seq_one_letter_code
_entity_poly.pdbx_strand_id
1 'polypeptide(L)'
;MEKMPKKNQAILDCIEDTKKQLNDTAKDFSLYVKLYKGYGKEKIQEAVKISLKNKNVSEKDKFRYFMGILKKIETPEIKEKSATINQDNIDLYKKMRSHLKKKMTPKILSRASIRTKILQKVAKQERNKR
;
A
#
# COMPACT_ATOMS: atom_id res chain seq x y z
N MET A 1 15.90 37.80 -11.12
CA MET A 1 16.44 37.02 -9.99
C MET A 1 16.34 35.55 -10.35
N GLU A 2 17.45 34.94 -10.76
CA GLU A 2 17.52 33.49 -10.95
C GLU A 2 17.41 32.83 -9.57
N LYS A 3 16.30 32.12 -9.32
CA LYS A 3 16.11 31.37 -8.08
C LYS A 3 17.14 30.25 -8.07
N MET A 4 18.04 30.26 -7.08
CA MET A 4 18.96 29.14 -6.87
C MET A 4 18.14 27.84 -6.76
N PRO A 5 18.55 26.78 -7.47
CA PRO A 5 17.82 25.52 -7.44
C PRO A 5 17.78 25.00 -6.00
N LYS A 6 16.57 24.78 -5.48
CA LYS A 6 16.39 24.17 -4.16
C LYS A 6 17.05 22.80 -4.15
N LYS A 7 17.64 22.41 -3.01
CA LYS A 7 18.18 21.07 -2.82
C LYS A 7 17.09 20.04 -3.14
N ASN A 8 17.39 19.08 -4.02
CA ASN A 8 16.48 18.04 -4.51
C ASN A 8 15.36 18.51 -5.48
N GLN A 9 15.44 19.71 -6.06
CA GLN A 9 14.43 20.18 -7.02
C GLN A 9 14.21 19.19 -8.18
N ALA A 10 15.30 18.66 -8.75
CA ALA A 10 15.22 17.67 -9.82
C ALA A 10 14.49 16.37 -9.43
N ILE A 11 14.49 16.00 -8.14
CA ILE A 11 13.75 14.84 -7.63
C ILE A 11 12.26 15.19 -7.55
N LEU A 12 11.94 16.36 -7.00
CA LEU A 12 10.56 16.83 -6.86
C LEU A 12 9.90 17.01 -8.24
N ASP A 13 10.61 17.60 -9.19
CA ASP A 13 10.13 17.79 -10.57
C ASP A 13 9.84 16.43 -11.22
N CYS A 14 10.76 15.46 -11.08
CA CYS A 14 10.56 14.12 -11.60
C CYS A 14 9.32 13.42 -11.00
N ILE A 15 9.09 13.59 -9.69
CA ILE A 15 7.95 13.00 -9.00
C ILE A 15 6.65 13.67 -9.44
N GLU A 16 6.64 14.99 -9.54
CA GLU A 16 5.46 15.74 -9.94
C GLU A 16 5.06 15.42 -11.38
N ASP A 17 6.03 15.34 -12.30
CA ASP A 17 5.82 14.92 -13.68
C ASP A 17 5.27 13.50 -13.77
N THR A 18 5.83 12.58 -12.98
CA THR A 18 5.36 11.19 -12.93
C THR A 18 3.91 11.10 -12.47
N LYS A 19 3.53 11.85 -11.43
CA LYS A 19 2.15 11.90 -10.93
C LYS A 19 1.17 12.45 -11.96
N LYS A 20 1.54 13.56 -12.60
CA LYS A 20 0.75 14.17 -13.68
C LYS A 20 0.54 13.19 -14.83
N GLN A 21 1.61 12.52 -15.27
CA GLN A 21 1.54 11.57 -16.37
C GLN A 21 0.67 10.35 -16.06
N LEU A 22 0.73 9.83 -14.83
CA LEU A 22 -0.06 8.68 -14.41
C LEU A 22 -1.49 9.05 -13.94
N ASN A 23 -1.88 10.33 -14.01
CA ASN A 23 -3.14 10.86 -13.47
C ASN A 23 -3.38 10.46 -12.00
N ASP A 24 -2.31 10.31 -11.21
CA ASP A 24 -2.42 9.95 -9.79
C ASP A 24 -2.70 11.18 -8.93
N THR A 25 -3.91 11.24 -8.38
CA THR A 25 -4.37 12.32 -7.50
C THR A 25 -4.06 12.05 -6.02
N ALA A 26 -3.46 10.90 -5.69
CA ALA A 26 -3.12 10.57 -4.31
C ALA A 26 -2.13 11.59 -3.72
N LYS A 27 -2.34 11.98 -2.45
CA LYS A 27 -1.48 12.96 -1.77
C LYS A 27 -0.11 12.39 -1.35
N ASP A 28 0.11 11.09 -1.52
CA ASP A 28 1.28 10.39 -0.99
C ASP A 28 2.53 10.55 -1.87
N PHE A 29 3.18 11.72 -1.75
CA PHE A 29 4.52 11.95 -2.30
C PHE A 29 5.59 11.02 -1.71
N SER A 30 5.35 10.51 -0.50
CA SER A 30 6.29 9.63 0.21
C SER A 30 6.60 8.35 -0.56
N LEU A 31 5.62 7.78 -1.26
CA LEU A 31 5.81 6.59 -2.09
C LEU A 31 6.74 6.89 -3.26
N TYR A 32 6.48 7.96 -4.00
CA TYR A 32 7.32 8.36 -5.13
C TYR A 32 8.75 8.70 -4.75
N VAL A 33 8.97 9.30 -3.58
CA VAL A 33 10.33 9.51 -3.05
C VAL A 33 11.04 8.18 -2.78
N LYS A 34 10.34 7.17 -2.23
CA LYS A 34 10.90 5.82 -2.02
C LYS A 34 11.23 5.15 -3.35
N LEU A 35 10.33 5.25 -4.34
CA LEU A 35 10.57 4.73 -5.68
C LEU A 35 11.78 5.39 -6.33
N TYR A 36 11.90 6.72 -6.24
CA TYR A 36 13.04 7.44 -6.80
C TYR A 36 14.36 7.02 -6.16
N LYS A 37 14.39 6.87 -4.83
CA LYS A 37 15.58 6.38 -4.12
C LYS A 37 15.93 4.93 -4.46
N GLY A 38 14.93 4.09 -4.74
CA GLY A 38 15.14 2.67 -5.05
C GLY A 38 15.54 2.42 -6.51
N TYR A 39 14.86 3.05 -7.46
CA TYR A 39 15.01 2.76 -8.89
C TYR A 39 15.76 3.85 -9.67
N GLY A 40 15.84 5.07 -9.14
CA GLY A 40 16.40 6.21 -9.85
C GLY A 40 15.46 6.80 -10.91
N LYS A 41 15.87 7.95 -11.46
CA LYS A 41 15.09 8.74 -12.43
C LYS A 41 14.79 7.98 -13.72
N GLU A 42 15.82 7.37 -14.32
CA GLU A 42 15.74 6.76 -15.65
C GLU A 42 14.73 5.62 -15.71
N LYS A 43 14.82 4.69 -14.75
CA LYS A 43 13.90 3.54 -14.65
C LYS A 43 12.46 3.95 -14.39
N ILE A 44 12.24 4.99 -13.59
CA ILE A 44 10.89 5.54 -13.40
C ILE A 44 10.35 6.09 -14.72
N GLN A 45 11.12 6.91 -15.42
CA GLN A 45 10.67 7.49 -16.69
C GLN A 45 10.43 6.42 -17.76
N GLU A 46 11.25 5.38 -17.81
CA GLU A 46 11.04 4.23 -18.69
C GLU A 46 9.74 3.49 -18.34
N ALA A 47 9.52 3.17 -17.06
CA ALA A 47 8.31 2.51 -16.61
C ALA A 47 7.05 3.34 -16.88
N VAL A 48 7.11 4.67 -16.74
CA VAL A 48 6.00 5.55 -17.10
C VAL A 48 5.73 5.52 -18.60
N LYS A 49 6.78 5.61 -19.45
CA LYS A 49 6.63 5.52 -20.91
C LYS A 49 5.97 4.21 -21.33
N ILE A 50 6.38 3.08 -20.74
CA ILE A 50 5.79 1.77 -21.02
C ILE A 50 4.32 1.74 -20.56
N SER A 51 4.03 2.32 -19.39
CA SER A 51 2.66 2.37 -18.85
C SER A 51 1.72 3.21 -19.70
N LEU A 52 2.20 4.33 -20.24
CA LEU A 52 1.42 5.21 -21.11
C LEU A 52 1.20 4.64 -22.51
N LYS A 53 2.19 3.90 -23.05
CA LYS A 53 2.08 3.25 -24.37
C LYS A 53 1.07 2.10 -24.38
N ASN A 54 0.81 1.49 -23.23
CA ASN A 54 -0.09 0.35 -23.15
C ASN A 54 -1.56 0.80 -23.19
N LYS A 55 -2.19 0.67 -24.36
CA LYS A 55 -3.62 1.00 -24.58
C LYS A 55 -4.58 0.00 -23.95
N ASN A 56 -4.10 -1.18 -23.53
CA ASN A 56 -4.94 -2.23 -22.95
C ASN A 56 -5.24 -1.99 -21.47
N VAL A 57 -4.58 -1.03 -20.83
CA VAL A 57 -4.75 -0.70 -19.42
C VAL A 57 -5.57 0.57 -19.30
N SER A 58 -6.67 0.51 -18.53
CA SER A 58 -7.48 1.70 -18.22
C SER A 58 -6.64 2.77 -17.54
N GLU A 59 -6.95 4.05 -17.78
CA GLU A 59 -6.27 5.18 -17.10
C GLU A 59 -6.23 5.01 -15.57
N LYS A 60 -7.28 4.45 -14.98
CA LYS A 60 -7.36 4.19 -13.52
C LYS A 60 -6.37 3.12 -13.04
N ASP A 61 -6.00 2.18 -13.92
CA ASP A 61 -5.09 1.07 -13.61
C ASP A 61 -3.66 1.32 -14.05
N LYS A 62 -3.38 2.42 -14.76
CA LYS A 62 -2.02 2.74 -15.23
C LYS A 62 -1.01 2.86 -14.09
N PHE A 63 -1.40 3.41 -12.95
CA PHE A 63 -0.55 3.46 -11.77
C PHE A 63 -0.20 2.06 -11.25
N ARG A 64 -1.18 1.16 -11.17
CA ARG A 64 -0.96 -0.23 -10.75
C ARG A 64 -0.06 -0.98 -11.74
N TYR A 65 -0.26 -0.75 -13.04
CA TYR A 65 0.57 -1.34 -14.09
C TYR A 65 2.01 -0.82 -14.04
N PHE A 66 2.19 0.49 -13.86
CA PHE A 66 3.49 1.14 -13.61
C PHE A 66 4.24 0.49 -12.43
N MET A 67 3.55 0.29 -11.30
CA MET A 67 4.13 -0.40 -10.14
C MET A 67 4.52 -1.85 -10.46
N GLY A 68 3.76 -2.54 -11.31
CA GLY A 68 4.09 -3.88 -11.79
C GLY A 68 5.33 -3.90 -12.68
N ILE A 69 5.51 -2.89 -13.54
CA ILE A 69 6.71 -2.75 -14.37
C ILE A 69 7.93 -2.50 -13.50
N LEU A 70 7.85 -1.56 -12.54
CA LEU A 70 8.94 -1.31 -11.61
C LEU A 70 9.34 -2.58 -10.84
N LYS A 71 8.36 -3.36 -10.37
CA LYS A 71 8.63 -4.67 -9.74
C LYS A 71 9.35 -5.66 -10.65
N LYS A 72 9.07 -5.66 -11.96
CA LYS A 72 9.80 -6.51 -12.92
C LYS A 72 11.24 -6.04 -13.16
N ILE A 73 11.47 -4.73 -13.04
CA ILE A 73 12.78 -4.09 -13.18
C ILE A 73 13.60 -4.15 -11.86
N GLU A 74 13.04 -4.72 -10.78
CA GLU A 74 13.73 -4.84 -9.49
C GLU A 74 15.09 -5.52 -9.61
N THR A 75 16.12 -4.80 -9.15
CA THR A 75 17.46 -5.32 -8.96
C THR A 75 17.49 -6.32 -7.78
N PRO A 76 18.46 -7.25 -7.73
CA PRO A 76 18.55 -8.27 -6.68
C PRO A 76 18.49 -7.70 -5.25
N GLU A 77 19.15 -6.56 -5.02
CA GLU A 77 19.18 -5.86 -3.73
C GLU A 77 17.80 -5.39 -3.24
N ILE A 78 16.90 -5.01 -4.16
CA ILE A 78 15.54 -4.57 -3.82
C ILE A 78 14.65 -5.79 -3.54
N LYS A 79 14.86 -6.89 -4.27
CA LYS A 79 14.19 -8.16 -4.00
C LYS A 79 14.53 -8.71 -2.62
N GLU A 80 15.81 -8.69 -2.24
CA GLU A 80 16.22 -9.11 -0.91
C GLU A 80 15.61 -8.22 0.18
N LYS A 81 15.71 -6.90 0.07
CA LYS A 81 15.11 -5.97 1.04
C LYS A 81 13.59 -6.14 1.16
N SER A 82 12.88 -6.33 0.04
CA SER A 82 11.44 -6.53 0.06
C SER A 82 11.03 -7.89 0.64
N ALA A 83 11.81 -8.95 0.39
CA ALA A 83 11.63 -10.25 1.01
C ALA A 83 11.82 -10.17 2.54
N THR A 84 12.85 -9.47 3.02
CA THR A 84 13.09 -9.26 4.45
C THR A 84 11.96 -8.48 5.09
N ILE A 85 11.50 -7.37 4.48
CA ILE A 85 10.37 -6.59 5.00
C ILE A 85 9.07 -7.42 5.06
N ASN A 86 8.82 -8.26 4.06
CA ASN A 86 7.67 -9.17 4.08
C ASN A 86 7.77 -10.19 5.22
N GLN A 87 8.96 -10.74 5.46
CA GLN A 87 9.21 -11.65 6.56
C GLN A 87 9.01 -10.97 7.93
N ASP A 88 9.55 -9.77 8.11
CA ASP A 88 9.37 -8.97 9.32
C ASP A 88 7.90 -8.66 9.61
N ASN A 89 7.12 -8.33 8.57
CA ASN A 89 5.68 -8.09 8.69
C ASN A 89 4.91 -9.36 9.06
N ILE A 90 5.28 -10.51 8.47
CA ILE A 90 4.71 -11.81 8.82
C ILE A 90 4.99 -12.15 10.28
N ASP A 91 6.22 -11.90 10.75
CA ASP A 91 6.62 -12.21 12.12
C ASP A 91 6.01 -11.24 13.13
N LEU A 92 5.82 -9.97 12.77
CA LEU A 92 5.02 -9.01 13.54
C LEU A 92 3.56 -9.49 13.66
N TYR A 93 2.95 -9.90 12.56
CA TYR A 93 1.58 -10.43 12.56
C TYR A 93 1.45 -11.67 13.45
N LYS A 94 2.41 -12.61 13.37
CA LYS A 94 2.44 -13.79 14.24
C LYS A 94 2.58 -13.40 15.73
N LYS A 95 3.44 -12.43 16.06
CA LYS A 95 3.59 -11.92 17.43
C LYS A 95 2.30 -11.28 17.95
N MET A 96 1.64 -10.45 17.14
CA MET A 96 0.35 -9.84 17.49
C MET A 96 -0.74 -10.89 17.70
N ARG A 97 -0.84 -11.87 16.80
CA ARG A 97 -1.80 -12.99 16.89
C ARG A 97 -1.57 -13.82 18.16
N SER A 98 -0.31 -14.11 18.49
CA SER A 98 0.06 -14.82 19.72
C SER A 98 -0.35 -14.03 20.98
N HIS A 99 -0.11 -12.72 21.01
CA HIS A 99 -0.55 -11.86 22.12
C HIS A 99 -2.07 -11.78 22.24
N LEU A 100 -2.80 -11.68 21.13
CA LEU A 100 -4.26 -11.73 21.13
C LEU A 100 -4.78 -13.06 21.67
N LYS A 101 -4.16 -14.19 21.27
CA LYS A 101 -4.51 -15.51 21.77
C LYS A 101 -4.27 -15.64 23.28
N LYS A 102 -3.18 -15.07 23.80
CA LYS A 102 -2.91 -15.01 25.25
C LYS A 102 -3.94 -14.16 26.01
N LYS A 103 -4.47 -13.11 25.38
CA LYS A 103 -5.52 -12.24 25.96
C LYS A 103 -6.92 -12.84 25.84
N MET A 104 -7.16 -13.79 24.93
CA MET A 104 -8.39 -14.59 24.83
C MET A 104 -8.44 -15.62 25.96
N THR A 105 -8.85 -15.18 27.15
CA THR A 105 -9.09 -16.09 28.27
C THR A 105 -10.44 -16.81 28.12
N PRO A 106 -10.64 -18.01 28.71
CA PRO A 106 -11.92 -18.71 28.69
C PRO A 106 -13.11 -17.84 29.16
N LYS A 107 -12.86 -16.94 30.12
CA LYS A 107 -13.84 -15.97 30.64
C LYS A 107 -14.23 -14.90 29.61
N ILE A 108 -13.31 -14.49 28.73
CA ILE A 108 -13.60 -13.54 27.64
C ILE A 108 -14.36 -14.24 26.52
N LEU A 109 -13.99 -15.49 26.19
CA LEU A 109 -14.71 -16.31 25.22
C LEU A 109 -16.16 -16.57 25.65
N SER A 110 -16.40 -16.88 26.92
CA SER A 110 -17.77 -17.07 27.43
C SER A 110 -18.60 -15.79 27.36
N ARG A 111 -18.01 -14.64 27.74
CA ARG A 111 -18.66 -13.32 27.65
C ARG A 111 -19.01 -12.93 26.22
N ALA A 112 -18.10 -13.18 25.26
CA ALA A 112 -18.36 -12.93 23.85
C ALA A 112 -19.51 -13.79 23.32
N SER A 113 -19.52 -15.10 23.63
CA SER A 113 -20.60 -16.01 23.26
C SER A 113 -21.96 -15.57 23.81
N ILE A 114 -22.01 -15.17 25.09
CA ILE A 114 -23.24 -14.66 25.72
C ILE A 114 -23.72 -13.38 25.02
N ARG A 115 -22.82 -12.43 24.73
CA ARG A 115 -23.16 -11.19 24.03
C ARG A 115 -23.74 -11.47 22.64
N THR A 116 -23.15 -12.39 21.89
CA THR A 116 -23.65 -12.79 20.56
C THR A 116 -25.05 -13.40 20.64
N LYS A 117 -25.31 -14.27 21.63
CA LYS A 117 -26.65 -14.84 21.85
C LYS A 117 -27.69 -13.77 22.19
N ILE A 118 -27.32 -12.77 23.01
CA ILE A 118 -28.21 -11.64 23.35
C ILE A 118 -28.53 -10.83 22.09
N LEU A 119 -27.52 -10.45 21.31
CA LEU A 119 -27.71 -9.67 20.08
C LEU A 119 -28.60 -10.41 19.06
N GLN A 120 -28.42 -11.73 18.90
CA GLN A 120 -29.26 -12.54 18.03
C GLN A 120 -30.72 -12.59 18.51
N LYS A 121 -30.96 -12.67 19.83
CA LYS A 121 -32.31 -12.62 20.39
C LYS A 121 -32.97 -11.27 20.16
N VAL A 122 -32.26 -10.16 20.40
CA VAL A 122 -32.75 -8.80 20.16
C VAL A 122 -33.07 -8.59 18.68
N ALA A 123 -32.16 -8.96 17.78
CA ALA A 123 -32.39 -8.86 16.34
C ALA A 123 -33.58 -9.71 15.87
N LYS A 124 -33.81 -10.89 16.46
CA LYS A 124 -34.99 -11.72 16.16
C LYS A 124 -36.29 -11.07 16.65
N GLN A 125 -36.28 -10.46 17.83
CA GLN A 125 -37.44 -9.73 18.35
C GLN A 125 -37.76 -8.48 17.51
N GLU A 126 -36.76 -7.75 17.05
CA GLU A 126 -36.97 -6.59 16.16
C GLU A 126 -37.54 -6.99 14.81
N ARG A 127 -37.13 -8.13 14.25
CA ARG A 127 -37.71 -8.67 13.00
C ARG A 127 -39.18 -9.07 13.14
N ASN A 128 -39.56 -9.64 14.28
CA ASN A 128 -40.94 -10.09 14.52
C ASN A 128 -41.89 -8.95 14.91
N LYS A 129 -41.37 -7.75 15.20
CA LYS A 129 -42.16 -6.53 15.49
C LYS A 129 -42.44 -5.68 14.25
N ARG A 130 -41.86 -6.04 13.09
CA ARG A 130 -42.17 -5.46 11.77
C ARG A 130 -43.15 -6.36 11.05
#